data_AF-B8IVE7-F1
#
_entry.id   AF-B8IVE7-F1
#
_cell.length_a   1.000
_cell.length_b   1.000
_cell.length_c   1.000
_cell.angle_alpha   90.00
_cell.angle_beta   90.00
_cell.angle_gamma   90.00
#
_symmetry.space_group_name_H-M   'P 1'
#
loop_
_entity.id
_entity.type
_entity.pdbx_description
1 polymer ?
#
loop_
_entity_poly.entity_id
_entity_poly.type
_entity_poly.pdbx_seq_one_letter_code
_entity_poly.pdbx_strand_id
1 'polypeptide(L)'
;MPTQCSAEQFAFGTAEGRTVVAAFDGGRVTSDAGALLLGATDRALRLVERFAACFADHRSAEDVEHPLATLVGQRIFGLALGYEDLIDHDELRHDPVLAAVLGKLTARRTACAPLAGKSTLNRLEHAPVGEVTRYHKITHDGAAIERLFGELFLDAYPTAPAKIVLDLDATDDPLHGHQEGRFFHGYYDCYCYLPLYIFCGDHLLCAKLRPANIDASAGALEEVARLVAQIRARWPQVRIVRRADSGFAREVLWT
;
A
#
# COMPACT_ATOMS: atom_id res chain seq x y z
N MET A 1 -26.11 -40.87 -5.49
CA MET A 1 -24.94 -40.37 -6.24
C MET A 1 -23.89 -39.98 -5.21
N PRO A 2 -22.70 -40.61 -5.16
CA PRO A 2 -21.64 -40.17 -4.29
C PRO A 2 -21.06 -38.88 -4.88
N THR A 3 -21.12 -37.80 -4.11
CA THR A 3 -20.44 -36.54 -4.44
C THR A 3 -18.95 -36.83 -4.58
N GLN A 4 -18.39 -36.53 -5.75
CA GLN A 4 -16.98 -36.69 -6.08
C GLN A 4 -16.11 -36.04 -4.99
N CYS A 5 -15.05 -36.75 -4.57
CA CYS A 5 -14.05 -36.30 -3.61
C CYS A 5 -13.69 -34.83 -3.81
N SER A 6 -13.99 -33.99 -2.83
CA SER A 6 -13.19 -32.77 -2.61
C SER A 6 -11.75 -33.23 -2.39
N ALA A 7 -10.79 -32.67 -3.13
CA ALA A 7 -9.39 -32.97 -2.90
C ALA A 7 -9.05 -32.74 -1.41
N GLU A 8 -8.44 -33.73 -0.76
CA GLU A 8 -8.11 -33.65 0.67
C GLU A 8 -7.06 -32.57 0.95
N GLN A 9 -6.26 -32.24 -0.07
CA GLN A 9 -5.16 -31.28 0.02
C GLN A 9 -5.03 -30.45 -1.27
N PHE A 10 -4.64 -29.18 -1.10
CA PHE A 10 -4.38 -28.23 -2.19
C PHE A 10 -3.01 -27.57 -1.99
N ALA A 11 -2.14 -27.61 -3.00
CA ALA A 11 -0.81 -27.01 -2.94
C ALA A 11 -0.81 -25.54 -3.41
N PHE A 12 -0.17 -24.65 -2.65
CA PHE A 12 -0.12 -23.20 -2.90
C PHE A 12 1.31 -22.67 -3.16
N GLY A 13 2.24 -23.56 -3.47
CA GLY A 13 3.64 -23.24 -3.74
C GLY A 13 4.53 -23.47 -2.53
N THR A 14 5.58 -22.65 -2.39
CA THR A 14 6.61 -22.82 -1.36
C THR A 14 6.89 -21.52 -0.61
N ALA A 15 7.09 -21.62 0.70
CA ALA A 15 7.54 -20.53 1.57
C ALA A 15 8.72 -21.03 2.44
N GLU A 16 9.82 -20.27 2.47
CA GLU A 16 11.08 -20.67 3.15
C GLU A 16 11.52 -22.12 2.84
N GLY A 17 11.40 -22.55 1.57
CA GLY A 17 11.76 -23.89 1.13
C GLY A 17 10.80 -25.01 1.57
N ARG A 18 9.66 -24.67 2.20
CA ARG A 18 8.62 -25.62 2.60
C ARG A 18 7.40 -25.50 1.70
N THR A 19 6.78 -26.62 1.34
CA THR A 19 5.53 -26.63 0.59
C THR A 19 4.39 -26.10 1.45
N VAL A 20 3.61 -25.17 0.91
CA VAL A 20 2.39 -24.65 1.54
C VAL A 20 1.22 -25.48 1.02
N VAL A 21 0.53 -26.18 1.92
CA VAL A 21 -0.60 -27.06 1.61
C VAL A 21 -1.79 -26.66 2.47
N ALA A 22 -2.96 -26.46 1.85
CA ALA A 22 -4.21 -26.41 2.59
C ALA A 22 -4.75 -27.83 2.75
N ALA A 23 -5.12 -28.18 3.97
CA ALA A 23 -5.75 -29.45 4.33
C ALA A 23 -6.97 -29.17 5.21
N PHE A 24 -7.92 -30.12 5.25
CA PHE A 24 -9.15 -30.03 6.05
C PHE A 24 -9.09 -30.90 7.31
N ASP A 25 -7.90 -31.10 7.85
CA ASP A 25 -7.62 -31.95 9.02
C ASP A 25 -7.61 -31.17 10.35
N GLY A 26 -7.86 -29.86 10.31
CA GLY A 26 -7.94 -29.01 11.49
C GLY A 26 -6.58 -28.60 12.09
N GLY A 27 -5.48 -28.74 11.33
CA GLY A 27 -4.13 -28.35 11.74
C GLY A 27 -3.94 -26.84 12.04
N ARG A 28 -3.07 -26.16 11.30
CA ARG A 28 -2.94 -24.70 11.42
C ARG A 28 -4.07 -24.04 10.66
N VAL A 29 -4.86 -23.22 11.36
CA VAL A 29 -6.06 -22.57 10.81
C VAL A 29 -5.80 -21.08 10.63
N THR A 30 -6.43 -20.49 9.60
CA THR A 30 -6.45 -19.06 9.33
C THR A 30 -7.86 -18.64 8.89
N SER A 31 -8.24 -17.40 9.20
CA SER A 31 -9.42 -16.75 8.62
C SER A 31 -9.08 -15.94 7.37
N ASP A 32 -7.79 -15.80 7.05
CA ASP A 32 -7.23 -14.87 6.06
C ASP A 32 -6.69 -15.60 4.83
N ALA A 33 -7.30 -16.71 4.45
CA ALA A 33 -6.89 -17.49 3.27
C ALA A 33 -6.88 -16.65 1.96
N GLY A 34 -7.68 -15.58 1.90
CA GLY A 34 -7.67 -14.60 0.81
C GLY A 34 -6.31 -13.92 0.60
N ALA A 35 -5.46 -13.85 1.63
CA ALA A 35 -4.11 -13.31 1.53
C ALA A 35 -3.21 -14.10 0.56
N LEU A 36 -3.56 -15.34 0.23
CA LEU A 36 -2.87 -16.11 -0.82
C LEU A 36 -2.96 -15.43 -2.19
N LEU A 37 -4.08 -14.75 -2.48
CA LEU A 37 -4.26 -13.95 -3.70
C LEU A 37 -3.40 -12.68 -3.65
N LEU A 38 -3.35 -12.01 -2.49
CA LEU A 38 -2.48 -10.85 -2.28
C LEU A 38 -1.01 -11.23 -2.50
N GLY A 39 -0.56 -12.36 -1.93
CA GLY A 39 0.78 -12.87 -2.13
C GLY A 39 1.08 -13.28 -3.58
N ALA A 40 0.09 -13.81 -4.32
CA ALA A 40 0.26 -14.11 -5.74
C ALA A 40 0.40 -12.84 -6.58
N THR A 41 -0.42 -11.82 -6.31
CA THR A 41 -0.33 -10.51 -6.94
C THR A 41 0.99 -9.82 -6.64
N ASP A 42 1.44 -9.85 -5.38
CA ASP A 42 2.73 -9.28 -4.99
C ASP A 42 3.89 -9.98 -5.71
N ARG A 43 3.88 -11.31 -5.83
CA ARG A 43 4.93 -12.02 -6.62
C ARG A 43 4.96 -11.60 -8.09
N ALA A 44 3.82 -11.26 -8.67
CA ALA A 44 3.74 -10.81 -10.07
C ALA A 44 4.24 -9.37 -10.23
N LEU A 45 3.93 -8.48 -9.29
CA LEU A 45 4.22 -7.05 -9.38
C LEU A 45 5.49 -6.61 -8.65
N ARG A 46 6.00 -7.45 -7.74
CA ARG A 46 7.02 -7.14 -6.73
C ARG A 46 6.69 -5.88 -5.94
N LEU A 47 5.40 -5.68 -5.63
CA LEU A 47 4.87 -4.44 -5.06
C LEU A 47 5.50 -4.14 -3.70
N VAL A 48 5.51 -5.12 -2.80
CA VAL A 48 6.03 -4.98 -1.44
C VAL A 48 7.53 -4.68 -1.46
N GLU A 49 8.29 -5.37 -2.30
CA GLU A 49 9.73 -5.14 -2.45
C GLU A 49 10.01 -3.73 -2.95
N ARG A 50 9.34 -3.31 -4.03
CA ARG A 50 9.52 -1.99 -4.64
C ARG A 50 9.10 -0.87 -3.70
N PHE A 51 8.00 -1.04 -2.98
CA PHE A 51 7.54 -0.04 -2.01
C PHE A 51 8.45 0.00 -0.79
N ALA A 52 8.92 -1.14 -0.28
CA ALA A 52 9.90 -1.18 0.81
C ALA A 52 11.23 -0.53 0.41
N ALA A 53 11.62 -0.57 -0.87
CA ALA A 53 12.80 0.13 -1.37
C ALA A 53 12.67 1.67 -1.35
N CYS A 54 11.46 2.21 -1.16
CA CYS A 54 11.25 3.63 -0.90
C CYS A 54 11.57 4.04 0.56
N PHE A 55 11.94 3.09 1.42
CA PHE A 55 12.28 3.33 2.82
C PHE A 55 13.76 3.10 3.07
N ALA A 56 14.33 3.82 4.03
CA ALA A 56 15.67 3.59 4.53
C ALA A 56 15.61 3.04 5.96
N ASP A 57 16.29 1.91 6.19
CA ASP A 57 16.35 1.23 7.47
C ASP A 57 17.71 1.45 8.14
N HIS A 58 17.74 2.32 9.15
CA HIS A 58 18.91 2.67 9.95
C HIS A 58 19.01 1.84 11.23
N ARG A 59 18.20 0.77 11.38
CA ARG A 59 18.36 -0.19 12.48
C ARG A 59 19.67 -0.94 12.32
N SER A 60 20.24 -1.40 13.43
CA SER A 60 21.40 -2.31 13.40
C SER A 60 20.97 -3.61 12.74
N ALA A 61 21.62 -4.01 11.65
CA ALA A 61 21.23 -5.19 10.87
C ALA A 61 21.23 -6.48 11.71
N GLU A 62 22.17 -6.59 12.65
CA GLU A 62 22.24 -7.73 13.59
C GLU A 62 21.02 -7.77 14.52
N ASP A 63 20.39 -6.63 14.79
CA ASP A 63 19.24 -6.49 15.67
C ASP A 63 17.88 -6.56 14.94
N VAL A 64 17.87 -6.71 13.62
CA VAL A 64 16.62 -6.81 12.84
C VAL A 64 16.04 -8.21 12.94
N GLU A 65 14.91 -8.33 13.65
CA GLU A 65 14.08 -9.54 13.62
C GLU A 65 13.22 -9.58 12.36
N HIS A 66 12.47 -8.51 12.08
CA HIS A 66 11.59 -8.43 10.91
C HIS A 66 12.21 -7.47 9.87
N PRO A 67 12.62 -7.99 8.70
CA PRO A 67 13.09 -7.16 7.60
C PRO A 67 12.05 -6.11 7.21
N LEU A 68 12.50 -4.97 6.68
CA LEU A 68 11.63 -3.87 6.31
C LEU A 68 10.53 -4.29 5.31
N ALA A 69 10.88 -5.07 4.28
CA ALA A 69 9.92 -5.61 3.33
C ALA A 69 8.85 -6.49 4.00
N THR A 70 9.21 -7.28 5.02
CA THR A 70 8.24 -8.07 5.79
C THR A 70 7.30 -7.17 6.58
N LEU A 71 7.81 -6.10 7.22
CA LEU A 71 6.97 -5.15 7.96
C LEU A 71 6.00 -4.40 7.04
N VAL A 72 6.51 -3.88 5.93
CA VAL A 72 5.74 -3.16 4.92
C VAL A 72 4.69 -4.08 4.29
N GLY A 73 5.09 -5.30 3.89
CA GLY A 73 4.17 -6.28 3.30
C GLY A 73 3.09 -6.73 4.28
N GLN A 74 3.46 -7.00 5.53
CA GLN A 74 2.49 -7.35 6.58
C GLN A 74 1.46 -6.23 6.74
N ARG A 75 1.89 -4.98 6.64
CA ARG A 75 0.98 -3.85 6.77
C ARG A 75 0.07 -3.66 5.58
N ILE A 76 0.61 -3.74 4.36
CA ILE A 76 -0.19 -3.67 3.12
C ILE A 76 -1.25 -4.78 3.11
N PHE A 77 -0.86 -6.01 3.44
CA PHE A 77 -1.80 -7.13 3.46
C PHE A 77 -2.81 -7.01 4.60
N GLY A 78 -2.40 -6.56 5.79
CA GLY A 78 -3.32 -6.29 6.90
C GLY A 78 -4.40 -5.28 6.50
N LEU A 79 -4.00 -4.15 5.89
CA LEU A 79 -4.95 -3.16 5.36
C LEU A 79 -5.91 -3.76 4.33
N ALA A 80 -5.39 -4.52 3.37
CA ALA A 80 -6.23 -5.17 2.33
C ALA A 80 -7.21 -6.22 2.90
N LEU A 81 -6.90 -6.78 4.06
CA LEU A 81 -7.76 -7.72 4.78
C LEU A 81 -8.73 -7.02 5.76
N GLY A 82 -8.64 -5.70 5.91
CA GLY A 82 -9.52 -4.90 6.78
C GLY A 82 -8.99 -4.67 8.21
N TYR A 83 -7.72 -4.95 8.48
CA TYR A 83 -7.10 -4.77 9.79
C TYR A 83 -6.45 -3.39 9.91
N GLU A 84 -7.24 -2.33 10.08
CA GLU A 84 -6.75 -0.95 10.00
C GLU A 84 -6.10 -0.42 11.29
N ASP A 85 -6.51 -0.86 12.48
CA ASP A 85 -6.12 -0.22 13.76
C ASP A 85 -4.85 -0.79 14.42
N LEU A 86 -4.15 -1.70 13.74
CA LEU A 86 -2.98 -2.46 14.19
C LEU A 86 -3.20 -3.43 15.35
N ILE A 87 -4.32 -3.38 16.08
CA ILE A 87 -4.48 -4.13 17.35
C ILE A 87 -4.46 -5.64 17.08
N ASP A 88 -5.12 -6.07 16.01
CA ASP A 88 -5.19 -7.48 15.59
C ASP A 88 -3.82 -8.07 15.24
N HIS A 89 -2.80 -7.24 14.98
CA HIS A 89 -1.46 -7.74 14.65
C HIS A 89 -0.78 -8.46 15.82
N ASP A 90 -1.25 -8.33 17.06
CA ASP A 90 -0.78 -9.19 18.15
C ASP A 90 -1.20 -10.66 17.97
N GLU A 91 -2.32 -10.92 17.29
CA GLU A 91 -2.76 -12.26 16.91
C GLU A 91 -2.23 -12.64 15.52
N LEU A 92 -2.39 -11.76 14.52
CA LEU A 92 -1.96 -12.01 13.13
C LEU A 92 -0.46 -12.27 13.00
N ARG A 93 0.35 -11.88 13.99
CA ARG A 93 1.77 -12.21 13.99
C ARG A 93 2.06 -13.72 14.05
N HIS A 94 1.04 -14.52 14.38
CA HIS A 94 1.06 -15.98 14.42
C HIS A 94 0.31 -16.62 13.26
N ASP A 95 -0.32 -15.83 12.38
CA ASP A 95 -1.13 -16.36 11.29
C ASP A 95 -0.27 -17.13 10.27
N PRO A 96 -0.61 -18.40 9.97
CA PRO A 96 0.20 -19.27 9.12
C PRO A 96 0.21 -18.84 7.65
N VAL A 97 -0.86 -18.21 7.15
CA VAL A 97 -0.97 -17.80 5.75
C VAL A 97 -0.22 -16.49 5.54
N LEU A 98 -0.40 -15.48 6.40
CA LEU A 98 0.39 -14.25 6.37
C LEU A 98 1.88 -14.57 6.47
N ALA A 99 2.27 -15.47 7.39
CA ALA A 99 3.66 -15.90 7.53
C ALA A 99 4.18 -16.55 6.24
N ALA A 100 3.35 -17.36 5.56
CA ALA A 100 3.73 -18.00 4.30
C ALA A 100 3.87 -16.99 3.15
N VAL A 101 2.90 -16.09 2.95
CA VAL A 101 2.93 -15.13 1.84
C VAL A 101 4.01 -14.07 2.00
N LEU A 102 4.39 -13.74 3.24
CA LEU A 102 5.50 -12.84 3.54
C LEU A 102 6.86 -13.56 3.62
N GLY A 103 6.89 -14.87 3.41
CA GLY A 103 8.11 -15.67 3.41
C GLY A 103 8.82 -15.71 4.76
N LYS A 104 8.08 -15.63 5.86
CA LYS A 104 8.62 -15.64 7.23
C LYS A 104 7.80 -16.58 8.13
N LEU A 105 8.02 -17.89 7.97
CA LEU A 105 7.37 -18.96 8.73
C LEU A 105 7.95 -19.11 10.14
N THR A 106 9.17 -18.64 10.38
CA THR A 106 9.85 -18.75 11.68
C THR A 106 10.47 -17.45 12.14
N ALA A 107 10.52 -17.25 13.45
CA ALA A 107 11.28 -16.19 14.06
C ALA A 107 12.76 -16.59 14.17
N ARG A 108 13.66 -15.61 14.07
CA ARG A 108 15.09 -15.83 14.30
C ARG A 108 15.40 -15.94 15.79
N ARG A 109 14.66 -15.22 16.64
CA ARG A 109 14.79 -15.26 18.10
C ARG A 109 13.67 -16.06 18.73
N THR A 110 14.00 -16.88 19.73
CA THR A 110 13.07 -17.77 20.43
C THR A 110 11.89 -17.05 21.10
N ALA A 111 12.10 -15.81 21.54
CA ALA A 111 11.06 -15.01 22.21
C ALA A 111 10.19 -14.18 21.23
N CYS A 112 10.37 -14.34 19.91
CA CYS A 112 9.64 -13.59 18.90
C CYS A 112 8.64 -14.48 18.15
N ALA A 113 7.52 -13.89 17.73
CA ALA A 113 6.67 -14.48 16.71
C ALA A 113 7.31 -14.33 15.32
N PRO A 114 6.91 -15.16 14.32
CA PRO A 114 7.43 -15.02 12.97
C PRO A 114 7.20 -13.61 12.40
N LEU A 115 6.01 -13.08 12.57
CA LEU A 115 5.62 -11.75 12.08
C LEU A 115 5.60 -10.69 13.20
N ALA A 116 5.43 -9.43 12.83
CA ALA A 116 5.50 -8.32 13.78
C ALA A 116 4.15 -8.07 14.48
N GLY A 117 4.19 -7.82 15.78
CA GLY A 117 3.03 -7.36 16.55
C GLY A 117 2.78 -5.85 16.42
N LYS A 118 1.68 -5.39 17.04
CA LYS A 118 1.17 -4.02 16.87
C LYS A 118 2.20 -2.92 17.14
N SER A 119 2.97 -3.04 18.23
CA SER A 119 3.93 -2.00 18.61
C SER A 119 5.11 -1.87 17.65
N THR A 120 5.47 -2.95 16.95
CA THR A 120 6.55 -2.92 15.96
C THR A 120 6.09 -2.25 14.67
N LEU A 121 4.87 -2.56 14.21
CA LEU A 121 4.26 -1.92 13.05
C LEU A 121 3.88 -0.46 13.33
N ASN A 122 3.41 -0.15 14.54
CA ASN A 122 3.14 1.23 14.93
C ASN A 122 4.40 2.10 14.87
N ARG A 123 5.59 1.58 15.21
CA ARG A 123 6.85 2.32 15.04
C ARG A 123 7.26 2.51 13.58
N LEU A 124 6.79 1.65 12.66
CA LEU A 124 6.97 1.85 11.23
C LEU A 124 6.12 3.03 10.75
N GLU A 125 4.85 3.08 11.17
CA GLU A 125 3.89 4.10 10.71
C GLU A 125 4.02 5.44 11.43
N HIS A 126 4.28 5.42 12.74
CA HIS A 126 4.29 6.59 13.61
C HIS A 126 5.67 7.25 13.64
N ALA A 127 6.15 7.58 12.45
CA ALA A 127 7.44 8.17 12.15
C ALA A 127 7.32 9.70 12.04
N PRO A 128 7.82 10.50 13.00
CA PRO A 128 7.87 11.94 12.81
C PRO A 128 8.75 12.28 11.60
N VAL A 129 8.28 13.18 10.75
CA VAL A 129 9.10 13.70 9.65
C VAL A 129 10.30 14.44 10.23
N GLY A 130 11.51 13.99 9.93
CA GLY A 130 12.72 14.62 10.44
C GLY A 130 13.95 13.71 10.39
N GLU A 131 14.97 14.11 11.15
CA GLU A 131 16.23 13.38 11.21
C GLU A 131 16.08 12.02 11.91
N VAL A 132 16.96 11.09 11.55
CA VAL A 132 17.09 9.80 12.21
C VAL A 132 17.44 10.03 13.68
N THR A 133 16.63 9.47 14.59
CA THR A 133 16.89 9.57 16.04
C THR A 133 17.12 8.18 16.63
N ARG A 134 17.47 8.14 17.93
CA ARG A 134 17.54 6.88 18.68
C ARG A 134 16.25 6.06 18.56
N TYR A 135 15.09 6.71 18.54
CA TYR A 135 13.77 6.07 18.59
C TYR A 135 13.09 6.02 17.21
N HIS A 136 13.65 6.69 16.21
CA HIS A 136 13.13 6.73 14.85
C HIS A 136 14.25 6.37 13.87
N LYS A 137 14.24 5.12 13.41
CA LYS A 137 15.31 4.54 12.58
C LYS A 137 14.86 4.10 11.20
N ILE A 138 13.58 4.17 10.87
CA ILE A 138 13.07 3.81 9.54
C ILE A 138 12.47 5.07 8.94
N THR A 139 13.07 5.60 7.89
CA THR A 139 12.57 6.80 7.19
C THR A 139 12.03 6.41 5.81
N HIS A 140 11.35 7.34 5.13
CA HIS A 140 10.84 7.13 3.77
C HIS A 140 11.24 8.27 2.84
N ASP A 141 11.41 7.96 1.55
CA ASP A 141 11.55 8.92 0.46
C ASP A 141 10.18 9.12 -0.20
N GLY A 142 9.50 10.23 0.13
CA GLY A 142 8.19 10.57 -0.42
C GLY A 142 8.20 10.70 -1.95
N ALA A 143 9.29 11.20 -2.54
CA ALA A 143 9.40 11.32 -3.99
C ALA A 143 9.58 9.93 -4.64
N ALA A 144 10.27 8.98 -3.98
CA ALA A 144 10.33 7.60 -4.45
C ALA A 144 8.96 6.92 -4.41
N ILE A 145 8.19 7.13 -3.34
CA ILE A 145 6.81 6.63 -3.24
C ILE A 145 5.96 7.17 -4.38
N GLU A 146 5.96 8.50 -4.59
CA GLU A 146 5.21 9.15 -5.67
C GLU A 146 5.60 8.67 -7.07
N ARG A 147 6.89 8.42 -7.30
CA ARG A 147 7.38 7.85 -8.56
C ARG A 147 6.87 6.42 -8.75
N LEU A 148 6.86 5.61 -7.70
CA LEU A 148 6.48 4.20 -7.77
C LEU A 148 5.06 4.01 -8.30
N PHE A 149 4.09 4.83 -7.89
CA PHE A 149 2.72 4.77 -8.44
C PHE A 149 2.72 4.93 -9.98
N GLY A 150 3.48 5.90 -10.49
CA GLY A 150 3.64 6.12 -11.93
C GLY A 150 4.38 4.97 -12.62
N GLU A 151 5.40 4.39 -11.99
CA GLU A 151 6.13 3.26 -12.56
C GLU A 151 5.27 2.00 -12.65
N LEU A 152 4.51 1.67 -11.60
CA LEU A 152 3.58 0.54 -11.60
C LEU A 152 2.55 0.65 -12.74
N PHE A 153 2.04 1.86 -12.97
CA PHE A 153 1.16 2.14 -14.10
C PHE A 153 1.88 1.93 -15.44
N LEU A 154 3.08 2.49 -15.62
CA LEU A 154 3.84 2.36 -16.88
C LEU A 154 4.21 0.90 -17.18
N ASP A 155 4.59 0.14 -16.16
CA ASP A 155 4.98 -1.27 -16.26
C ASP A 155 3.80 -2.18 -16.63
N ALA A 156 2.56 -1.77 -16.33
CA ALA A 156 1.36 -2.51 -16.68
C ALA A 156 1.07 -2.53 -18.19
N TYR A 157 1.72 -1.66 -18.99
CA TYR A 157 1.54 -1.59 -20.43
C TYR A 157 2.77 -2.12 -21.18
N PRO A 158 2.65 -3.23 -21.93
CA PRO A 158 3.75 -3.73 -22.75
C PRO A 158 4.21 -2.74 -23.83
N THR A 159 3.28 -1.92 -24.33
CA THR A 159 3.51 -0.91 -25.36
C THR A 159 2.75 0.37 -25.01
N ALA A 160 3.32 1.52 -25.37
CA ALA A 160 2.68 2.81 -25.15
C ALA A 160 1.28 2.86 -25.79
N PRO A 161 0.22 3.17 -25.03
CA PRO A 161 -1.10 3.40 -25.61
C PRO A 161 -1.10 4.68 -26.46
N ALA A 162 -2.04 4.78 -27.41
CA ALA A 162 -2.18 6.00 -28.22
C ALA A 162 -2.67 7.20 -27.41
N LYS A 163 -3.51 6.94 -26.40
CA LYS A 163 -4.11 7.95 -25.52
C LYS A 163 -4.29 7.39 -24.12
N ILE A 164 -4.08 8.25 -23.12
CA ILE A 164 -4.47 8.03 -21.72
C ILE A 164 -5.32 9.20 -21.23
N VAL A 165 -6.07 8.96 -20.16
CA VAL A 165 -6.85 9.99 -19.47
C VAL A 165 -6.40 10.03 -18.02
N LEU A 166 -5.98 11.20 -17.55
CA LEU A 166 -5.69 11.47 -16.15
C LEU A 166 -6.95 12.06 -15.52
N ASP A 167 -7.55 11.30 -14.61
CA ASP A 167 -8.75 11.66 -13.87
C ASP A 167 -8.36 12.21 -12.51
N LEU A 168 -8.62 13.50 -12.29
CA LEU A 168 -8.34 14.17 -11.03
C LEU A 168 -9.63 14.21 -10.20
N ASP A 169 -9.54 13.68 -8.99
CA ASP A 169 -10.65 13.64 -8.04
C ASP A 169 -10.19 14.07 -6.66
N ALA A 170 -11.11 14.66 -5.90
CA ALA A 170 -10.97 14.88 -4.47
C ALA A 170 -12.25 14.44 -3.78
N THR A 171 -12.13 13.57 -2.79
CA THR A 171 -13.25 13.05 -1.99
C THR A 171 -12.96 13.22 -0.51
N ASP A 172 -13.99 13.20 0.32
CA ASP A 172 -13.81 13.15 1.77
C ASP A 172 -13.18 11.85 2.23
N ASP A 173 -12.34 11.96 3.26
CA ASP A 173 -11.91 10.86 4.11
C ASP A 173 -12.36 11.19 5.55
N PRO A 174 -13.52 10.66 5.99
CA PRO A 174 -14.14 11.03 7.25
C PRO A 174 -13.26 10.76 8.48
N LEU A 175 -13.24 11.72 9.40
CA LEU A 175 -12.42 11.67 10.61
C LEU A 175 -13.23 11.35 11.85
N HIS A 176 -12.59 10.63 12.77
CA HIS A 176 -13.15 10.27 14.07
C HIS A 176 -12.45 11.04 15.20
N GLY A 177 -13.23 11.54 16.16
CA GLY A 177 -12.71 12.26 17.32
C GLY A 177 -11.99 13.57 16.95
N HIS A 178 -10.77 13.73 17.46
CA HIS A 178 -9.97 14.97 17.38
C HIS A 178 -8.63 14.75 16.66
N GLN A 179 -8.64 14.03 15.53
CA GLN A 179 -7.44 13.83 14.70
C GLN A 179 -6.81 15.16 14.26
N GLU A 180 -5.49 15.16 14.08
CA GLU A 180 -4.71 16.35 13.68
C GLU A 180 -5.13 16.84 12.30
N GLY A 181 -5.17 18.16 12.09
CA GLY A 181 -5.54 18.74 10.78
C GLY A 181 -7.01 18.54 10.40
N ARG A 182 -7.87 18.18 11.37
CA ARG A 182 -9.31 18.02 11.20
C ARG A 182 -10.00 19.35 10.89
N PHE A 183 -10.78 19.38 9.81
CA PHE A 183 -11.65 20.51 9.46
C PHE A 183 -13.03 20.02 9.02
N PHE A 184 -14.05 20.84 9.27
CA PHE A 184 -15.39 20.59 8.77
C PHE A 184 -15.50 21.05 7.32
N HIS A 185 -15.99 20.18 6.44
CA HIS A 185 -16.14 20.47 5.02
C HIS A 185 -17.62 20.59 4.63
N GLY A 186 -18.06 21.79 4.28
CA GLY A 186 -19.49 22.09 4.09
C GLY A 186 -20.18 21.33 2.95
N TYR A 187 -19.45 20.89 1.92
CA TYR A 187 -20.03 20.06 0.85
C TYR A 187 -20.27 18.61 1.28
N TYR A 188 -19.38 18.05 2.09
CA TYR A 188 -19.45 16.67 2.57
C TYR A 188 -20.19 16.54 3.91
N ASP A 189 -20.53 17.68 4.52
CA ASP A 189 -21.26 17.79 5.80
C ASP A 189 -20.63 16.96 6.93
N CYS A 190 -19.30 16.84 6.94
CA CYS A 190 -18.58 16.07 7.93
C CYS A 190 -17.21 16.70 8.22
N TYR A 191 -16.57 16.18 9.26
CA TYR A 191 -15.16 16.46 9.51
C TYR A 191 -14.33 15.42 8.76
N CYS A 192 -13.48 15.87 7.84
CA CYS A 192 -12.75 14.97 6.95
C CYS A 192 -11.33 15.50 6.66
N TYR A 193 -10.49 14.63 6.10
CA TYR A 193 -9.45 15.04 5.16
C TYR A 193 -10.05 15.18 3.76
N LEU A 194 -9.32 15.85 2.86
CA LEU A 194 -9.70 16.03 1.46
C LEU A 194 -8.58 15.53 0.54
N PRO A 195 -8.33 14.21 0.47
CA PRO A 195 -7.28 13.66 -0.38
C PRO A 195 -7.43 14.06 -1.85
N LEU A 196 -6.29 14.27 -2.52
CA LEU A 196 -6.21 14.39 -3.98
C LEU A 196 -5.84 13.03 -4.57
N TYR A 197 -6.65 12.55 -5.49
CA TYR A 197 -6.37 11.36 -6.27
C TYR A 197 -6.18 11.71 -7.75
N ILE A 198 -5.27 11.00 -8.41
CA ILE A 198 -5.14 10.99 -9.86
C ILE A 198 -5.16 9.55 -10.35
N PHE A 199 -6.13 9.22 -11.20
CA PHE A 199 -6.30 7.89 -11.79
C PHE A 199 -6.07 7.90 -13.30
N CYS A 200 -5.79 6.72 -13.86
CA CYS A 200 -5.91 6.44 -15.28
C CYS A 200 -6.61 5.09 -15.45
N GLY A 201 -7.93 5.12 -15.67
CA GLY A 201 -8.74 3.89 -15.55
C GLY A 201 -8.67 3.34 -14.14
N ASP A 202 -8.33 2.06 -14.00
CA ASP A 202 -8.22 1.40 -12.69
C ASP A 202 -6.88 1.62 -11.99
N HIS A 203 -5.95 2.37 -12.60
CA HIS A 203 -4.64 2.64 -12.02
C HIS A 203 -4.64 3.91 -11.20
N LEU A 204 -4.26 3.80 -9.93
CA LEU A 204 -3.94 4.93 -9.07
C LEU A 204 -2.52 5.44 -9.37
N LEU A 205 -2.40 6.71 -9.75
CA LEU A 205 -1.11 7.35 -10.08
C LEU A 205 -0.66 8.37 -9.01
N CYS A 206 -1.59 8.90 -8.23
CA CYS A 206 -1.31 9.84 -7.15
C CYS A 206 -2.36 9.72 -6.05
N ALA A 207 -1.90 9.69 -4.80
CA ALA A 207 -2.74 9.80 -3.61
C ALA A 207 -2.06 10.74 -2.61
N LYS A 208 -2.68 11.89 -2.34
CA LYS A 208 -2.16 12.89 -1.40
C LYS A 208 -3.17 13.16 -0.32
N LEU A 209 -2.88 12.75 0.91
CA LEU A 209 -3.69 13.13 2.07
C LEU A 209 -3.49 14.61 2.38
N ARG A 210 -4.59 15.35 2.55
CA ARG A 210 -4.56 16.81 2.78
C ARG A 210 -5.66 17.20 3.78
N PRO A 211 -5.45 18.23 4.62
CA PRO A 211 -6.53 18.85 5.39
C PRO A 211 -7.67 19.34 4.49
N ALA A 212 -8.89 19.37 5.01
CA ALA A 212 -10.07 19.80 4.24
C ALA A 212 -10.32 21.33 4.21
N ASN A 213 -9.46 22.16 4.82
CA ASN A 213 -9.58 23.63 4.81
C ASN A 213 -8.98 24.31 3.56
N ILE A 214 -8.86 23.58 2.46
CA ILE A 214 -8.21 24.02 1.23
C ILE A 214 -9.14 23.86 0.04
N ASP A 215 -8.78 24.50 -1.06
CA ASP A 215 -9.42 24.27 -2.35
C ASP A 215 -9.18 22.82 -2.83
N ALA A 216 -10.20 22.16 -3.38
CA ALA A 216 -10.09 20.78 -3.87
C ALA A 216 -8.93 20.59 -4.86
N SER A 217 -8.67 21.60 -5.69
CA SER A 217 -7.63 21.60 -6.72
C SER A 217 -6.22 21.95 -6.21
N ALA A 218 -6.06 22.29 -4.93
CA ALA A 218 -4.77 22.72 -4.39
C ALA A 218 -3.68 21.64 -4.55
N GLY A 219 -2.55 22.00 -5.19
CA GLY A 219 -1.45 21.08 -5.46
C GLY A 219 -1.65 20.15 -6.67
N ALA A 220 -2.80 20.22 -7.35
CA ALA A 220 -3.10 19.33 -8.46
C ALA A 220 -2.25 19.60 -9.70
N LEU A 221 -1.86 20.86 -9.94
CA LEU A 221 -1.04 21.22 -11.09
C LEU A 221 0.36 20.60 -10.98
N GLU A 222 0.95 20.68 -9.79
CA GLU A 222 2.26 20.14 -9.46
C GLU A 222 2.29 18.62 -9.64
N GLU A 223 1.27 17.93 -9.13
CA GLU A 223 1.14 16.47 -9.29
C GLU A 223 0.91 16.06 -10.75
N VAL A 224 0.06 16.78 -11.49
CA VAL A 224 -0.13 16.54 -12.93
C VAL A 224 1.17 16.78 -13.70
N ALA A 225 1.89 17.87 -13.43
CA ALA A 225 3.15 18.18 -14.10
C ALA A 225 4.20 17.09 -13.83
N ARG A 226 4.33 16.64 -12.58
CA ARG A 226 5.21 15.54 -12.18
C ARG A 226 4.86 14.25 -12.92
N LEU A 227 3.59 13.84 -12.92
CA LEU A 227 3.13 12.63 -13.60
C LEU A 227 3.32 12.71 -15.11
N VAL A 228 2.98 13.83 -15.73
CA VAL A 228 3.17 14.05 -17.18
C VAL A 228 4.65 13.96 -17.53
N ALA A 229 5.55 14.56 -16.75
CA ALA A 229 6.99 14.47 -16.98
C ALA A 229 7.47 13.01 -16.92
N GLN A 230 7.05 12.26 -15.89
CA GLN A 230 7.40 10.85 -15.75
C GLN A 230 6.86 10.00 -16.91
N ILE A 231 5.59 10.18 -17.29
CA ILE A 231 4.97 9.44 -18.40
C ILE A 231 5.66 9.78 -19.72
N ARG A 232 5.96 11.06 -19.99
CA ARG A 232 6.61 11.50 -21.22
C ARG A 232 8.03 10.98 -21.36
N ALA A 233 8.74 10.75 -20.26
CA ALA A 233 10.05 10.14 -20.29
C ALA A 233 10.01 8.72 -20.89
N ARG A 234 8.92 7.97 -20.68
CA ARG A 234 8.74 6.61 -21.21
C ARG A 234 7.96 6.59 -22.53
N TRP A 235 6.94 7.43 -22.66
CA TRP A 235 6.02 7.51 -23.79
C TRP A 235 5.99 8.95 -24.36
N PRO A 236 7.00 9.36 -25.13
CA PRO A 236 7.13 10.74 -25.58
C PRO A 236 5.94 11.23 -26.43
N GLN A 237 5.25 10.31 -27.12
CA GLN A 237 4.20 10.64 -28.10
C GLN A 237 2.77 10.33 -27.61
N VAL A 238 2.57 9.77 -26.41
CA VAL A 238 1.23 9.43 -25.92
C VAL A 238 0.33 10.66 -25.87
N ARG A 239 -0.92 10.57 -26.30
CA ARG A 239 -1.87 11.67 -26.08
C ARG A 239 -2.35 11.63 -24.63
N ILE A 240 -2.10 12.69 -23.86
CA ILE A 240 -2.56 12.79 -22.47
C ILE A 240 -3.77 13.72 -22.45
N VAL A 241 -4.89 13.25 -21.91
CA VAL A 241 -6.08 14.06 -21.67
C VAL A 241 -6.26 14.22 -20.17
N ARG A 242 -6.47 15.45 -19.71
CA ARG A 242 -6.86 15.76 -18.32
C ARG A 242 -8.39 15.73 -18.25
N ARG A 243 -8.96 15.11 -17.24
CA ARG A 243 -10.39 15.14 -16.90
C ARG A 243 -10.52 15.30 -15.40
N ALA A 244 -11.50 16.08 -14.97
CA ALA A 244 -11.77 16.35 -13.57
C ALA A 244 -13.21 16.88 -13.43
N ASP A 245 -13.73 16.89 -12.21
CA ASP A 245 -15.02 17.50 -11.90
C ASP A 245 -14.94 19.04 -11.77
N SER A 246 -16.08 19.66 -11.40
CA SER A 246 -16.15 21.12 -11.21
C SER A 246 -15.30 21.66 -10.06
N GLY A 247 -14.90 20.82 -9.10
CA GLY A 247 -13.97 21.16 -8.03
C GLY A 247 -12.58 21.55 -8.55
N PHE A 248 -12.23 21.13 -9.77
CA PHE A 248 -10.97 21.44 -10.45
C PHE A 248 -11.10 22.49 -11.55
N ALA A 249 -12.20 23.25 -11.60
CA ALA A 249 -12.40 24.33 -12.56
C ALA A 249 -11.53 25.57 -12.23
N ARG A 250 -10.20 25.42 -12.28
CA ARG A 250 -9.21 26.49 -12.15
C ARG A 250 -8.44 26.63 -13.46
N GLU A 251 -8.38 27.84 -14.01
CA GLU A 251 -7.76 28.12 -15.31
C GLU A 251 -6.36 27.54 -15.45
N VAL A 252 -5.56 27.62 -14.39
CA VAL A 252 -4.17 27.11 -14.35
C VAL A 252 -4.05 25.60 -14.62
N LEU A 253 -5.11 24.81 -14.40
CA LEU A 253 -5.11 23.37 -14.67
C LEU A 253 -5.43 23.03 -16.13
N TRP A 254 -5.98 23.98 -16.88
CA TRP A 254 -6.52 23.76 -18.23
C TRP A 254 -5.77 24.53 -19.31
N THR A 255 -4.88 25.44 -18.92
CA THR A 255 -3.85 26.01 -19.79
C THR A 255 -2.68 25.03 -20.00
#